data_AF-A0A6J4LLN3-F1
#
_entry.id   AF-A0A6J4LLN3-F1
#
_cell.length_a   1.000
_cell.length_b   1.000
_cell.length_c   1.000
_cell.angle_alpha   90.00
_cell.angle_beta   90.00
_cell.angle_gamma   90.00
#
_symmetry.space_group_name_H-M   'P 1'
#
loop_
_entity.id
_entity.type
_entity.pdbx_description
1 polymer ?
#
loop_
_entity_poly.entity_id
_entity_poly.type
_entity_poly.pdbx_seq_one_letter_code
_entity_poly.pdbx_strand_id
1 'polypeptide(L)' 'HELAEFERAADSCHLTEEQLHATLFGAQPAVFGHVAVDADDLPYGFALWFLNFSTWEGVHGIHLEDL' A
#
# COMPACT_ATOMS: atom_id res chain seq x y z
N HIS A 1 -1.95 -0.99 19.39
CA HIS A 1 -1.38 0.33 19.72
C HIS A 1 0.07 0.16 20.19
N GLU A 2 0.89 -0.63 19.48
CA GLU A 2 2.28 -0.94 19.88
C GLU A 2 3.26 -1.05 18.69
N LEU A 3 2.84 -0.61 17.49
CA LEU A 3 3.69 -0.61 16.27
C LEU A 3 3.99 0.80 15.74
N ALA A 4 3.66 1.85 16.50
CA ALA A 4 3.89 3.24 16.11
C ALA A 4 5.02 3.93 16.92
N GLU A 5 5.62 3.26 17.90
CA GLU A 5 6.62 3.88 18.79
C GLU A 5 8.08 3.52 18.45
N PHE A 6 8.36 2.73 17.41
CA PHE A 6 9.72 2.21 17.18
C PHE A 6 10.62 3.02 16.23
N GLU A 7 10.11 3.94 15.41
CA GLU A 7 10.97 4.63 14.45
C GLU A 7 10.89 6.15 14.61
N ARG A 8 12.01 6.75 15.01
CA ARG A 8 12.27 8.19 14.93
C ARG A 8 12.34 8.67 13.47
N ALA A 9 11.31 8.37 12.68
CA ALA A 9 11.15 8.69 11.27
C ALA A 9 9.78 9.33 10.97
N ALA A 10 9.03 9.74 12.00
CA ALA A 10 7.76 10.47 11.85
C ALA A 10 7.91 11.72 10.95
N ASP A 11 9.08 12.38 10.97
CA ASP A 11 9.39 13.54 10.13
C ASP A 11 9.69 13.20 8.66
N SER A 12 9.88 11.92 8.32
CA SER A 12 10.10 11.43 6.95
C SER A 12 8.85 10.83 6.30
N CYS A 13 7.75 10.70 7.07
CA CYS A 13 6.45 10.29 6.55
C CYS A 13 5.72 11.51 5.99
N HIS A 14 5.90 11.78 4.70
CA HIS A 14 5.19 12.85 4.00
C HIS A 14 3.81 12.45 3.49
N LEU A 15 3.41 11.18 3.68
CA LEU A 15 2.17 10.64 3.18
C LEU A 15 0.99 11.16 4.03
N THR A 16 0.05 11.87 3.40
CA THR A 16 -1.21 12.25 4.04
C THR A 16 -2.32 11.24 3.74
N GLU A 17 -3.36 11.20 4.58
CA GLU A 17 -4.53 10.35 4.36
C GLU A 17 -5.23 10.68 3.02
N GLU A 18 -5.31 11.96 2.65
CA GLU A 18 -5.90 12.39 1.38
C GLU A 18 -5.06 11.93 0.18
N GLN A 19 -3.73 11.98 0.30
CA GLN A 19 -2.83 11.46 -0.75
C GLN A 19 -3.01 9.96 -0.92
N LEU A 20 -3.04 9.21 0.19
CA LEU A 20 -3.26 7.77 0.17
C LEU A 20 -4.63 7.41 -0.39
N HIS A 21 -5.68 8.13 0.01
CA HIS A 21 -7.02 7.93 -0.53
C HIS A 21 -7.07 8.22 -2.04
N ALA A 22 -6.41 9.29 -2.49
CA ALA A 22 -6.37 9.62 -3.91
C ALA A 22 -5.61 8.58 -4.74
N THR A 23 -4.52 8.00 -4.22
CA THR A 23 -3.73 7.00 -4.94
C THR A 23 -4.37 5.61 -4.97
N LEU A 24 -5.10 5.23 -3.91
CA LEU A 24 -5.83 3.96 -3.80
C LEU A 24 -7.22 3.99 -4.44
N PHE A 25 -7.95 5.09 -4.30
CA PHE A 25 -9.38 5.17 -4.61
C PHE A 25 -9.74 6.30 -5.59
N GLY A 26 -8.74 6.99 -6.15
CA GLY A 26 -8.96 7.99 -7.18
C GLY A 26 -9.49 7.39 -8.50
N ALA A 27 -9.84 8.27 -9.45
CA ALA A 27 -10.38 7.85 -10.75
C ALA A 27 -9.40 6.99 -11.58
N GLN A 28 -8.10 7.10 -11.31
CA GLN A 28 -7.03 6.32 -11.94
C GLN A 28 -6.06 5.88 -10.84
N PRO A 29 -6.36 4.79 -10.11
CA PRO A 29 -5.50 4.33 -9.02
C PRO A 29 -4.17 3.81 -9.58
N ALA A 30 -3.09 4.13 -8.88
CA ALA A 30 -1.74 3.68 -9.22
C ALA A 30 -1.12 2.77 -8.14
N VAL A 31 -1.78 2.72 -6.97
CA VAL A 31 -1.45 1.82 -5.87
C VAL A 31 -2.69 0.98 -5.58
N PHE A 32 -2.48 -0.27 -5.18
CA PHE A 32 -3.52 -1.24 -4.93
C PHE A 32 -3.32 -1.85 -3.55
N GLY A 33 -4.44 -2.12 -2.87
CA GLY A 33 -4.46 -2.66 -1.51
C GLY A 33 -5.32 -3.91 -1.43
N HIS A 34 -4.84 -4.93 -0.74
CA HIS A 34 -5.67 -6.03 -0.25
C HIS A 34 -5.69 -6.02 1.26
N VAL A 35 -6.82 -6.37 1.87
CA VAL A 35 -6.96 -6.54 3.31
C VAL A 35 -7.41 -7.97 3.56
N ALA A 36 -6.67 -8.69 4.38
CA ALA A 36 -7.07 -10.01 4.85
C ALA A 36 -8.01 -9.82 6.04
N VAL A 37 -9.17 -10.48 5.99
CA VAL A 37 -10.18 -10.45 7.05
C VAL A 37 -10.52 -11.86 7.52
N ASP A 38 -11.04 -12.02 8.74
CA ASP A 38 -11.64 -13.29 9.19
C ASP A 38 -13.07 -13.47 8.66
N ALA A 39 -13.77 -14.45 9.22
CA ALA A 39 -15.16 -14.75 8.92
C ALA A 39 -16.15 -13.68 9.41
N ASP A 40 -15.72 -12.76 10.29
CA ASP A 40 -16.52 -11.67 10.87
C ASP A 40 -16.12 -10.30 10.28
N ASP A 41 -15.41 -10.28 9.14
CA ASP A 41 -14.88 -9.09 8.46
C ASP A 41 -13.87 -8.25 9.29
N LEU A 42 -13.26 -8.84 10.32
CA LEU A 42 -12.21 -8.18 11.10
C LEU A 42 -10.87 -8.25 10.37
N PRO A 43 -10.14 -7.13 10.17
CA PRO A 43 -8.87 -7.14 9.46
C PRO A 43 -7.71 -7.73 10.28
N TYR A 44 -6.90 -8.58 9.64
CA TYR A 44 -5.71 -9.25 10.22
C TYR A 44 -4.39 -8.82 9.58
N GLY A 45 -4.44 -8.17 8.43
CA GLY A 45 -3.27 -7.73 7.70
C GLY A 45 -3.68 -7.09 6.37
N PHE A 46 -2.71 -6.48 5.69
CA PHE A 46 -2.96 -5.91 4.38
C PHE A 46 -1.81 -6.24 3.42
N ALA A 47 -1.91 -5.82 2.18
CA ALA A 47 -0.81 -5.82 1.22
C ALA A 47 -0.94 -4.58 0.35
N LEU A 48 0.12 -3.80 0.21
CA LEU A 48 0.18 -2.64 -0.69
C LEU A 48 1.12 -2.94 -1.86
N TRP A 49 0.66 -2.69 -3.08
CA TRP A 49 1.44 -3.00 -4.27
C TRP A 49 1.10 -2.06 -5.44
N PHE A 50 2.00 -1.98 -6.42
CA PHE A 50 1.79 -1.24 -7.67
C PHE A 50 2.40 -1.98 -8.86
N LEU A 51 2.00 -1.57 -10.07
CA LEU A 51 2.54 -2.16 -11.29
C LEU A 51 3.90 -1.55 -11.61
N ASN A 52 4.90 -2.41 -11.82
CA ASN A 52 6.14 -2.02 -12.47
C ASN A 52 6.13 -2.48 -13.94
N PHE A 53 7.13 -2.06 -14.72
CA PHE A 53 7.26 -2.48 -16.12
C PHE A 53 8.70 -2.89 -16.41
N SER A 54 8.86 -4.09 -16.95
CA SER A 54 10.15 -4.57 -17.43
C SER A 54 10.35 -4.11 -18.87
N THR A 55 11.33 -3.24 -19.12
CA THR A 55 11.67 -2.83 -20.49
C THR A 55 12.38 -3.93 -21.28
N TRP A 56 12.90 -4.95 -20.58
CA TRP A 56 13.59 -6.09 -21.18
C TRP A 56 12.60 -7.17 -21.63
N GLU A 57 11.55 -7.39 -20.84
CA GLU A 57 10.52 -8.39 -21.13
C GLU A 57 9.27 -7.80 -21.79
N GLY A 58 9.10 -6.47 -21.74
CA GLY A 58 7.99 -5.76 -22.36
C GLY A 58 6.64 -5.97 -21.67
N VAL A 59 6.64 -6.39 -20.40
CA VAL A 59 5.42 -6.72 -19.64
C VAL A 59 5.38 -6.02 -18.28
N HIS A 60 4.16 -5.83 -17.78
CA HIS A 60 3.93 -5.37 -16.42
C HIS A 60 4.15 -6.50 -15.42
N GLY A 61 4.78 -6.15 -14.29
CA GLY A 61 4.86 -7.00 -13.09
C GLY A 61 4.21 -6.30 -11.89
N ILE A 62 4.35 -6.90 -10.72
CA ILE A 62 3.89 -6.35 -9.44
C ILE A 62 5.11 -6.07 -8.57
N HIS A 63 5.20 -4.86 -8.02
CA HIS A 63 6.06 -4.53 -6.90
C HIS A 63 5.22 -4.53 -5.62
N LEU A 64 5.58 -5.39 -4.66
CA LEU A 64 4.97 -5.42 -3.33
C LEU A 64 5.74 -4.43 -2.44
N GLU A 65 5.06 -3.38 -2.01
CA GLU A 65 5.63 -2.33 -1.14
C GLU A 65 5.60 -2.75 0.33
N ASP A 66 4.46 -3.28 0.80
CA ASP A 66 4.25 -3.59 2.23
C ASP A 66 3.23 -4.74 2.45
N LEU A 67 3.27 -5.38 3.63
CA LEU A 67 2.41 -6.49 4.10
C LEU A 67 2.07 -6.37 5.61
#